data_AF-A0A1V5A1E6-F1
#
_entry.id   AF-A0A1V5A1E6-F1
#
_cell.length_a   1.000
_cell.length_b   1.000
_cell.length_c   1.000
_cell.angle_alpha   90.00
_cell.angle_beta   90.00
_cell.angle_gamma   90.00
#
_symmetry.space_group_name_H-M   'P 1'
#
loop_
_entity.id
_entity.type
_entity.pdbx_description
1 polymer ?
#
loop_
_entity_poly.entity_id
_entity_poly.type
_entity_poly.pdbx_seq_one_letter_code
_entity_poly.pdbx_strand_id
1 'polypeptide(L)' 'MMVTGQKDRIFTGKFVYTEVSWEPTSFAGVIGPDGMTLTIVEQEGGYSYGTFIGPDEIDLVYADNAVPFNVAIDSLRRD' A
#
# COMPACT_ATOMS: atom_id res chain seq x y z
N MET A 1 5.51 -5.04 -1.85
CA MET A 1 5.45 -4.16 -0.65
C MET A 1 6.30 -4.77 0.46
N MET A 2 7.09 -3.96 1.19
CA MET A 2 7.88 -4.41 2.34
C MET A 2 7.54 -3.57 3.59
N VAL A 3 7.04 -4.21 4.64
CA VAL A 3 6.81 -3.55 5.96
C VAL A 3 8.13 -3.51 6.72
N THR A 4 8.53 -2.33 7.21
CA THR A 4 9.79 -2.10 7.93
C THR A 4 9.59 -1.84 9.42
N GLY A 5 8.37 -1.52 9.85
CA GLY A 5 8.03 -1.35 11.25
C GLY A 5 6.53 -1.43 11.47
N GLN A 6 6.13 -1.93 12.63
CA GLN A 6 4.73 -1.97 13.04
C GLN A 6 4.62 -1.73 14.55
N LYS A 7 3.65 -0.92 14.94
CA LYS A 7 3.22 -0.71 16.33
C LYS A 7 1.70 -0.68 16.36
N ASP A 8 1.11 -1.65 17.07
CA ASP A 8 -0.34 -1.87 17.08
C ASP A 8 -0.87 -2.02 15.64
N ARG A 9 -1.85 -1.18 15.27
CA ARG A 9 -2.42 -1.13 13.93
C ARG A 9 -1.67 -0.21 12.97
N ILE A 10 -0.64 0.50 13.41
CA ILE A 10 0.11 1.45 12.58
C ILE A 10 1.37 0.76 12.05
N PHE A 11 1.62 0.87 10.76
CA PHE A 11 2.79 0.28 10.12
C PHE A 11 3.45 1.25 9.14
N THR A 12 4.75 1.05 8.91
CA THR A 12 5.54 1.79 7.93
C THR A 12 6.28 0.82 7.04
N GLY A 13 6.63 1.27 5.84
CA GLY A 13 7.30 0.41 4.88
C GLY A 13 7.71 1.12 3.61
N LYS A 14 8.02 0.32 2.60
CA LYS A 14 8.37 0.76 1.26
C LYS A 14 7.62 -0.07 0.21
N PHE A 15 7.07 0.58 -0.80
CA PHE A 15 6.72 -0.10 -2.04
C PHE A 15 8.01 -0.41 -2.79
N VAL A 16 8.15 -1.66 -3.23
CA VAL A 16 9.30 -2.15 -3.98
C VAL A 16 8.71 -2.67 -5.28
N TYR A 17 9.16 -2.09 -6.39
CA TYR A 17 8.66 -2.37 -7.72
C TYR A 17 9.61 -3.37 -8.40
N THR A 18 9.05 -4.23 -9.25
CA THR A 18 9.83 -5.20 -10.04
C THR A 18 10.62 -4.52 -11.17
N GLU A 19 10.20 -3.34 -11.61
CA GLU A 19 10.96 -2.51 -12.54
C GLU A 19 12.03 -1.69 -11.80
N VAL A 20 13.30 -1.95 -12.13
CA VAL A 20 14.50 -1.42 -11.46
C VAL A 20 14.65 0.10 -11.58
N SER A 21 13.94 0.75 -12.51
CA SER A 21 14.00 2.20 -12.71
C SER A 21 13.16 3.02 -11.71
N TRP A 22 12.33 2.37 -10.89
CA TRP A 22 11.45 3.05 -9.95
C TRP A 22 12.08 3.03 -8.56
N GLU A 23 12.31 4.21 -7.99
CA GLU A 23 12.80 4.30 -6.62
C GLU A 23 11.74 3.78 -5.64
N PRO A 24 12.13 3.01 -4.61
CA PRO A 24 11.18 2.55 -3.60
C PRO A 24 10.51 3.73 -2.88
N THR A 25 9.18 3.77 -2.93
CA THR A 25 8.39 4.82 -2.29
C THR A 25 8.09 4.43 -0.84
N SER A 26 8.47 5.28 0.12
CA SER A 26 8.13 5.06 1.52
C SER A 26 6.65 5.33 1.77
N PHE A 27 6.06 4.59 2.70
CA PHE A 27 4.67 4.77 3.10
C PHE A 27 4.49 4.60 4.61
N ALA A 28 3.35 5.12 5.09
CA ALA A 28 2.79 4.78 6.39
C ALA A 28 1.34 4.33 6.22
N GLY A 29 0.88 3.40 7.04
CA GLY A 29 -0.47 2.87 6.95
C GLY A 29 -1.07 2.48 8.30
N VAL A 30 -2.37 2.22 8.27
CA VAL A 30 -3.14 1.72 9.40
C VAL A 30 -3.99 0.52 8.98
N ILE A 31 -3.99 -0.51 9.82
CA ILE A 31 -4.90 -1.66 9.72
C ILE A 31 -6.24 -1.25 10.34
N GLY A 32 -7.33 -1.47 9.62
CA GLY A 32 -8.69 -1.22 10.06
C GLY A 32 -9.01 -1.97 11.36
N PRO A 33 -9.99 -1.49 12.16
CA PRO A 33 -10.44 -2.21 13.35
C PRO A 33 -11.00 -3.60 13.05
N ASP A 34 -11.41 -3.83 11.80
CA ASP A 34 -11.86 -5.12 11.27
C ASP A 34 -10.72 -6.13 11.06
N GLY A 35 -9.46 -5.68 11.10
CA GLY A 35 -8.29 -6.50 10.77
C GLY A 35 -8.18 -6.86 9.29
N MET A 36 -9.06 -6.34 8.43
CA MET A 36 -9.22 -6.73 7.03
C MET A 36 -8.88 -5.60 6.05
N THR A 37 -9.06 -4.35 6.46
CA THR A 37 -8.83 -3.19 5.60
C THR A 37 -7.52 -2.48 5.94
N LEU A 38 -6.92 -1.83 4.94
CA LEU A 38 -5.71 -1.03 5.06
C LEU A 38 -5.98 0.37 4.50
N THR A 39 -5.46 1.40 5.16
CA THR A 39 -5.36 2.76 4.60
C THR A 39 -3.92 3.20 4.66
N ILE A 40 -3.36 3.59 3.53
CA ILE A 40 -1.93 3.86 3.34
C ILE A 40 -1.77 5.24 2.70
N VAL A 41 -0.85 6.03 3.24
CA VAL A 41 -0.35 7.27 2.65
C VAL A 41 1.05 7.04 2.09
N GLU A 42 1.24 7.43 0.84
CA GLU A 42 2.50 7.33 0.12
C GLU A 42 3.23 8.66 0.11
N GLN A 43 4.55 8.63 0.36
CA GLN A 43 5.35 9.84 0.54
C GLN A 43 5.32 10.77 -0.69
N GLU A 44 5.22 10.22 -1.90
CA GLU A 44 5.24 10.97 -3.17
C GLU A 44 3.87 11.50 -3.60
N GLY A 45 2.85 11.42 -2.73
CA GLY A 45 1.55 12.04 -2.97
C GLY A 45 0.55 11.09 -3.62
N GLY A 46 0.11 10.10 -2.85
CA GLY A 46 -0.97 9.19 -3.21
C GLY A 46 -1.53 8.48 -1.98
N TYR A 47 -2.68 7.85 -2.16
CA TYR A 47 -3.35 7.06 -1.14
C TYR A 47 -3.61 5.66 -1.68
N SER A 48 -3.27 4.67 -0.89
CA SER A 48 -3.55 3.28 -1.20
C SER A 48 -4.54 2.70 -0.18
N TYR A 49 -5.52 1.96 -0.68
CA TYR A 49 -6.54 1.28 0.10
C TYR A 49 -6.43 -0.22 -0.16
N GLY A 50 -6.23 -0.99 0.90
CA GLY A 50 -6.04 -2.43 0.79
C GLY A 50 -7.16 -3.23 1.44
N THR A 51 -7.48 -4.39 0.88
CA THR A 51 -8.34 -5.40 1.52
C THR A 51 -7.63 -6.75 1.47
N PHE A 52 -7.47 -7.41 2.61
CA PHE A 52 -7.05 -8.80 2.63
C PHE A 52 -8.14 -9.66 1.98
N ILE A 53 -7.83 -10.30 0.85
CA ILE A 53 -8.75 -11.21 0.13
C ILE A 53 -8.35 -12.68 0.27
N GLY A 54 -7.23 -12.94 0.95
CA GLY A 54 -6.72 -14.26 1.30
C GLY A 54 -5.64 -14.16 2.38
N PRO A 55 -5.11 -15.31 2.85
CA PRO A 55 -4.06 -15.33 3.88
C PRO A 55 -2.76 -14.63 3.44
N ASP A 56 -2.50 -14.61 2.13
CA ASP A 56 -1.27 -14.09 1.54
C ASP A 56 -1.54 -13.13 0.36
N GLU A 57 -2.78 -12.63 0.25
CA GLU A 57 -3.21 -11.80 -0.87
C GLU A 57 -3.99 -10.56 -0.42
N ILE A 58 -3.60 -9.41 -0.97
CA ILE A 58 -4.22 -8.10 -0.73
C ILE A 58 -4.68 -7.56 -2.08
N ASP A 59 -5.95 -7.18 -2.19
CA ASP A 59 -6.45 -6.32 -3.26
C ASP A 59 -6.13 -4.87 -2.89
N LEU A 60 -5.44 -4.14 -3.76
CA LEU A 60 -4.91 -2.81 -3.49
C LEU A 60 -5.39 -1.81 -4.56
N VAL A 61 -6.01 -0.73 -4.10
CA VAL A 61 -6.44 0.39 -4.93
C VAL A 61 -5.58 1.61 -4.61
N TYR A 62 -4.85 2.12 -5.61
CA TYR A 62 -4.13 3.39 -5.55
C TYR A 62 -4.98 4.52 -6.13
N ALA A 63 -4.94 5.68 -5.49
CA ALA A 63 -5.53 6.91 -6.00
C ALA A 63 -4.65 8.12 -5.67
N ASP A 64 -4.55 9.06 -6.61
CA ASP A 64 -3.92 10.36 -6.40
C ASP A 64 -4.78 11.51 -6.91
N ASN A 65 -4.35 12.72 -6.58
CA ASN A 65 -4.93 13.97 -7.02
C ASN A 65 -4.01 14.71 -8.00
N ALA A 66 -3.16 13.98 -8.73
CA ALA A 66 -2.34 14.56 -9.79
C ALA A 66 -3.23 15.16 -10.90
N VAL A 67 -2.62 15.83 -11.87
CA VAL A 67 -3.34 16.34 -13.05
C VAL A 67 -2.69 15.75 -14.31
N PRO A 68 -3.36 14.82 -15.02
CA PRO A 68 -4.68 14.23 -14.69
C PRO A 68 -4.63 13.38 -13.41
N PHE A 69 -5.79 13.20 -12.76
CA PHE A 69 -5.90 12.34 -11.58
C PHE A 69 -5.81 10.88 -12.00
N ASN A 70 -5.21 10.04 -11.16
CA ASN A 70 -4.99 8.63 -11.47
C ASN A 70 -5.67 7.71 -10.45
N VAL A 71 -6.14 6.56 -10.94
CA VAL A 71 -6.61 5.44 -10.13
C VAL A 71 -6.09 4.13 -10.75
N ALA A 72 -5.62 3.22 -9.92
CA ALA A 72 -5.15 1.91 -10.34
C ALA A 72 -5.59 0.84 -9.32
N ILE A 73 -5.77 -0.40 -9.79
CA ILE A 73 -6.05 -1.57 -8.96
C ILE A 73 -5.06 -2.67 -9.30
N ASP A 74 -4.53 -3.32 -8.27
CA ASP A 74 -3.65 -4.48 -8.42
C ASP A 74 -3.77 -5.42 -7.20
N SER A 75 -3.32 -6.66 -7.36
CA SER A 75 -3.24 -7.64 -6.27
C SER A 75 -1.79 -7.83 -5.82
N LEU A 76 -1.53 -7.69 -4.53
CA LEU A 76 -0.25 -8.03 -3.93
C LEU A 76 -0.31 -9.43 -3.33
N ARG A 77 0.65 -10.28 -3.69
CA ARG A 77 0.82 -11.61 -3.13
C ARG A 77 2.13 -11.70 -2.36
N ARG A 78 2.14 -12.48 -1.29
CA ARG A 78 3.36 -12.84 -0.57
C ARG A 78 4.08 -13.96 -1.30
N ASP A 79 5.35 -13.73 -1.64
CA ASP A 79 6.29 -14.75 -2.11
C ASP A 79 6.98 -15.48 -0.94
#